data_AF-A0A2V9PAB2-F1
#
_entry.id   AF-A0A2V9PAB2-F1
#
_cell.length_a   1.000
_cell.length_b   1.000
_cell.length_c   1.000
_cell.angle_alpha   90.00
_cell.angle_beta   90.00
_cell.angle_gamma   90.00
#
_symmetry.space_group_name_H-M   'P 1'
#
loop_
_entity.id
_entity.type
_entity.pdbx_description
1 polymer ?
#
loop_
_entity_poly.entity_id
_entity_poly.type
_entity_poly.pdbx_seq_one_letter_code
_entity_poly.pdbx_strand_id
1 'polypeptide(L)'
;TLYEDEGDNYDYEHGARSIIPIHWDDKSLTLSIGAREGSFPGMLEHRTFRAVIVRDGHGTGIASSPEPDAAVEYDGQAAAIQVKSKM
;
A
#
# COMPACT_ATOMS: atom_id res chain seq x y z
N THR A 1 -5.45 -0.78 -6.18
CA THR A 1 -4.24 -0.18 -6.77
C THR A 1 -4.02 1.19 -6.21
N LEU A 2 -2.77 1.56 -5.91
CA LEU A 2 -2.34 2.91 -5.57
C LEU A 2 -1.74 3.58 -6.81
N TYR A 3 -2.18 4.80 -7.10
CA TYR A 3 -1.71 5.63 -8.21
C TYR A 3 -1.04 6.87 -7.63
N GLU A 4 0.12 7.25 -8.16
CA GLU A 4 0.87 8.44 -7.76
C GLU A 4 1.53 9.09 -8.98
N ASP A 5 1.62 10.42 -8.99
CA ASP A 5 2.37 11.24 -9.94
C ASP A 5 2.88 12.50 -9.23
N GLU A 6 3.38 13.49 -9.96
CA GLU A 6 3.91 14.75 -9.41
C GLU A 6 2.82 15.66 -8.82
N GLY A 7 1.57 15.52 -9.27
CA GLY A 7 0.41 16.25 -8.73
C GLY A 7 0.32 17.74 -9.09
N ASP A 8 1.25 18.30 -9.87
CA ASP A 8 1.30 19.73 -10.20
C ASP A 8 1.45 20.05 -11.70
N ASN A 9 1.54 19.02 -12.56
CA ASN A 9 1.74 19.15 -14.00
C ASN A 9 0.94 18.07 -14.80
N TYR A 10 1.20 17.97 -16.10
CA TYR A 10 0.55 17.00 -17.01
C TYR A 10 1.47 15.88 -17.51
N ASP A 11 2.62 15.66 -16.86
CA ASP A 11 3.60 14.69 -17.33
C ASP A 11 3.12 13.23 -17.20
N TYR A 12 2.07 12.99 -16.41
CA TYR A 12 1.36 11.71 -16.39
C TYR A 12 0.78 11.31 -17.74
N GLU A 13 0.42 12.28 -18.61
CA GLU A 13 -0.03 12.02 -19.99
C GLU A 13 1.09 11.41 -20.84
N HIS A 14 2.34 11.66 -20.45
CA HIS A 14 3.56 11.13 -21.05
C HIS A 14 4.14 9.95 -20.26
N GLY A 15 3.43 9.44 -19.26
CA GLY A 15 3.80 8.25 -18.49
C GLY A 15 4.57 8.52 -17.18
N ALA A 16 4.77 9.78 -16.78
CA ALA A 16 5.37 10.12 -15.48
C ALA A 16 4.37 9.89 -14.34
N ARG A 17 4.15 8.62 -14.01
CA ARG A 17 3.26 8.16 -12.95
C ARG A 17 3.72 6.78 -12.46
N SER A 18 3.30 6.40 -11.27
CA SER A 18 3.48 5.05 -10.75
C SER A 18 2.15 4.40 -10.38
N ILE A 19 2.13 3.08 -10.52
CA ILE A 19 1.00 2.22 -10.21
C ILE A 19 1.54 1.08 -9.33
N ILE A 20 0.93 0.90 -8.15
CA ILE A 20 1.22 -0.21 -7.25
C ILE A 20 -0.05 -1.04 -7.09
N PRO A 21 -0.14 -2.24 -7.68
CA PRO A 21 -1.25 -3.15 -7.43
C PRO A 21 -1.33 -3.53 -5.95
N ILE A 22 -2.53 -3.51 -5.39
CA ILE A 22 -2.78 -3.92 -4.00
C ILE A 22 -3.95 -4.90 -4.03
N HIS A 23 -3.75 -6.08 -3.46
CA HIS A 23 -4.75 -7.15 -3.45
C HIS A 23 -4.87 -7.75 -2.05
N TRP A 24 -6.11 -8.01 -1.63
CA TRP A 24 -6.42 -8.74 -0.40
C TRP A 24 -7.07 -10.08 -0.76
N ASP A 25 -6.48 -11.17 -0.28
CA ASP A 25 -7.13 -12.49 -0.26
C ASP A 25 -7.73 -12.72 1.13
N ASP A 26 -9.05 -12.70 1.21
CA ASP A 26 -9.80 -12.85 2.45
C ASP A 26 -9.71 -14.27 3.03
N LYS A 27 -9.61 -15.29 2.17
CA LYS A 27 -9.57 -16.69 2.60
C LYS A 27 -8.24 -17.01 3.29
N SER A 28 -7.13 -16.50 2.74
CA SER A 28 -5.80 -16.72 3.31
C SER A 28 -5.35 -15.60 4.26
N LEU A 29 -6.17 -14.55 4.42
CA LEU A 29 -5.84 -13.32 5.15
C LEU A 29 -4.51 -12.73 4.67
N THR A 30 -4.30 -12.66 3.35
CA THR A 30 -3.03 -12.23 2.76
C THR A 30 -3.17 -10.90 2.03
N LEU A 31 -2.37 -9.92 2.44
CA LEU A 31 -2.18 -8.67 1.72
C LEU A 31 -1.00 -8.83 0.76
N SER A 32 -1.24 -8.58 -0.51
CA SER A 32 -0.22 -8.56 -1.56
C SER A 32 -0.05 -7.14 -2.09
N ILE A 33 1.19 -6.66 -2.08
CA ILE A 33 1.64 -5.43 -2.72
C ILE A 33 2.42 -5.85 -3.97
N GLY A 34 1.88 -5.55 -5.15
CA GLY A 34 2.48 -5.92 -6.43
C GLY A 34 3.78 -5.16 -6.72
N ALA A 35 4.50 -5.59 -7.75
CA ALA A 35 5.64 -4.82 -8.26
C ALA A 35 5.17 -3.46 -8.78
N ARG A 36 5.97 -2.42 -8.54
CA ARG A 36 5.67 -1.06 -8.99
C ARG A 36 5.81 -0.97 -10.51
N GLU A 37 4.81 -0.39 -11.16
CA GLU A 37 4.82 -0.09 -12.59
C GLU A 37 4.98 1.42 -12.78
N GLY A 38 5.94 1.82 -13.62
CA GLY A 38 6.22 3.24 -13.90
C GLY A 38 7.04 3.93 -12.79
N SER A 39 7.31 5.21 -13.03
CA SER A 39 8.12 6.08 -12.17
C SER A 39 7.86 7.54 -12.55
N PHE A 40 8.11 8.46 -11.61
CA PHE A 40 8.06 9.90 -11.87
C PHE A 40 9.14 10.63 -11.04
N PRO A 41 9.56 11.84 -11.44
CA PRO A 41 10.50 12.66 -10.67
C PRO A 41 10.04 12.87 -9.21
N GLY A 42 10.93 12.63 -8.25
CA GLY A 42 10.62 12.83 -6.83
C GLY A 42 9.80 11.70 -6.18
N MET A 43 9.50 10.62 -6.91
CA MET A 43 8.82 9.43 -6.35
C MET A 43 9.60 8.82 -5.17
N LEU A 44 8.87 8.38 -4.14
CA LEU A 44 9.45 7.60 -3.04
C LEU A 44 9.85 6.19 -3.53
N GLU A 45 11.16 5.90 -3.52
CA GLU A 45 11.67 4.57 -3.88
C GLU A 45 11.32 3.51 -2.82
N HIS A 46 11.40 3.90 -1.55
CA HIS A 46 11.07 3.06 -0.40
C HIS A 46 9.88 3.61 0.38
N ARG A 47 9.01 2.71 0.86
CA ARG A 47 7.87 3.04 1.72
C ARG A 47 7.48 1.85 2.60
N THR A 48 6.67 2.13 3.61
CA THR A 48 6.10 1.11 4.49
C THR A 48 4.58 1.14 4.38
N PHE A 49 3.99 0.01 4.00
CA PHE A 49 2.54 -0.18 4.09
C PHE A 49 2.19 -0.73 5.46
N ARG A 50 1.34 -0.01 6.21
CA ARG A 50 0.81 -0.44 7.51
C ARG A 50 -0.63 -0.88 7.32
N ALA A 51 -0.88 -2.19 7.42
CA ALA A 51 -2.20 -2.77 7.22
C ALA A 51 -2.97 -2.83 8.54
N VAL A 52 -4.24 -2.45 8.50
CA VAL A 52 -5.18 -2.52 9.62
C VAL A 52 -6.43 -3.25 9.13
N ILE A 53 -6.82 -4.33 9.81
CA ILE A 53 -8.08 -5.03 9.56
C ILE A 53 -9.13 -4.45 10.50
N VAL A 54 -10.13 -3.78 9.93
CA VAL A 54 -11.19 -3.14 10.71
C VAL A 54 -12.08 -4.20 11.34
N ARG A 55 -12.24 -4.14 12.65
CA ARG A 55 -13.11 -5.01 13.46
C ARG A 55 -13.57 -4.27 14.70
N ASP A 56 -14.47 -4.87 15.48
CA ASP A 56 -14.94 -4.24 16.71
C ASP A 56 -13.75 -3.90 17.63
N GLY A 57 -13.72 -2.67 18.12
CA GLY A 57 -12.64 -2.14 18.96
C GLY A 57 -11.29 -1.87 18.28
N HIS A 58 -11.12 -2.09 16.96
CA HIS A 58 -9.83 -1.93 16.28
C HIS A 58 -9.95 -1.34 14.87
N GLY A 59 -9.22 -0.26 14.59
CA GLY A 59 -9.22 0.40 13.28
C GLY A 59 -10.53 1.12 12.89
N THR A 60 -11.41 1.41 13.85
CA THR A 60 -12.75 1.99 13.62
C THR A 60 -12.79 3.52 13.65
N GLY A 61 -11.69 4.16 14.05
CA GLY A 61 -11.57 5.62 14.12
C GLY A 61 -11.15 6.26 12.78
N ILE A 62 -11.32 7.58 12.69
CA ILE A 62 -10.84 8.38 11.54
C ILE A 62 -9.32 8.57 11.57
N ALA A 63 -8.74 8.56 12.77
CA ALA A 63 -7.29 8.63 12.94
C ALA A 63 -6.63 7.31 12.52
N SER A 64 -5.39 7.40 12.04
CA SER A 64 -4.56 6.21 11.82
C SER A 64 -4.52 5.36 13.08
N SER A 65 -4.72 4.04 12.94
CA SER A 65 -4.49 3.13 14.06
C SER A 65 -3.02 3.22 14.48
N PRO A 66 -2.72 3.39 15.79
CA PRO A 66 -1.34 3.35 16.27
C PRO A 66 -0.74 1.94 16.15
N GLU A 67 -1.59 0.91 16.14
CA GLU A 67 -1.19 -0.49 16.06
C GLU A 67 -1.67 -1.09 14.73
N PRO A 68 -0.78 -1.30 13.76
CA PRO A 68 -1.11 -2.07 12.56
C PRO A 68 -1.08 -3.58 12.85
N ASP A 69 -1.91 -4.34 12.13
CA ASP A 69 -1.92 -5.80 12.17
C ASP A 69 -0.77 -6.41 11.36
N ALA A 70 -0.25 -5.67 10.38
CA ALA A 70 0.94 -6.02 9.61
C ALA A 70 1.66 -4.78 9.07
N ALA A 71 2.97 -4.91 8.84
CA ALA A 71 3.77 -3.90 8.17
C ALA A 71 4.56 -4.57 7.03
N VAL A 72 4.56 -3.93 5.86
CA VAL A 72 5.32 -4.36 4.68
C VAL A 72 6.30 -3.26 4.32
N GLU A 73 7.60 -3.55 4.47
CA GLU A 73 8.64 -2.74 3.86
C GLU A 73 8.66 -3.01 2.37
N TYR A 74 8.66 -1.95 1.57
CA TYR A 74 8.46 -2.02 0.13
C TYR A 74 9.43 -1.10 -0.58
N ASP A 75 10.17 -1.67 -1.53
CA ASP A 75 11.19 -1.00 -2.35
C ASP A 75 10.78 -0.92 -3.84
N GLY A 76 9.58 -1.39 -4.19
CA GLY A 76 9.11 -1.52 -5.57
C GLY A 76 8.99 -2.96 -6.03
N GLN A 77 9.58 -3.92 -5.33
CA GLN A 77 9.41 -5.35 -5.61
C GLN A 77 8.12 -5.90 -5.00
N ALA A 78 7.54 -6.90 -5.67
CA ALA A 78 6.34 -7.55 -5.16
C ALA A 78 6.59 -8.18 -3.78
N ALA A 79 5.69 -7.94 -2.84
CA ALA A 79 5.75 -8.45 -1.48
C ALA A 79 4.36 -8.90 -1.03
N ALA A 80 4.30 -9.93 -0.19
CA ALA A 80 3.05 -10.41 0.38
C ALA A 80 3.25 -10.73 1.87
N ILE A 81 2.22 -10.46 2.66
CA ILE A 81 2.21 -10.77 4.09
C ILE A 81 0.86 -11.32 4.49
N GLN A 82 0.88 -12.40 5.28
CA GLN A 82 -0.32 -12.84 5.98
C GLN A 82 -0.58 -11.93 7.17
N VAL A 83 -1.74 -11.30 7.19
CA VAL A 83 -2.15 -10.39 8.26
C VAL A 83 -2.77 -11.22 9.37
N LYS A 84 -2.06 -11.29 10.51
CA LYS A 84 -2.55 -11.97 11.70
C LYS A 84 -3.45 -11.01 12.46
N SER A 85 -4.77 -11.21 12.41
CA SER A 85 -5.65 -10.52 13.34
C SER A 85 -5.29 -11.00 14.75
N LYS A 86 -4.84 -10.09 15.61
CA LYS A 86 -4.87 -10.36 17.04
C LYS A 86 -6.34 -10.51 17.42
N MET A 87 -6.69 -11.49 18.27
CA MET A 87 -8.02 -11.53 18.87
C MET A 87 -8.09 -10.48 19.96
#